data_AF-A0A1V3XHU3-F1
#
_entry.id   AF-A0A1V3XHU3-F1
#
_cell.length_a   1.000
_cell.length_b   1.000
_cell.length_c   1.000
_cell.angle_alpha   90.00
_cell.angle_beta   90.00
_cell.angle_gamma   90.00
#
_symmetry.space_group_name_H-M   'P 1'
#
loop_
_entity.id
_entity.type
_entity.pdbx_description
1 polymer ?
#
loop_
_entity_poly.entity_id
_entity_poly.type
_entity_poly.pdbx_seq_one_letter_code
_entity_poly.pdbx_strand_id
1 'polypeptide(L)'
;MGVTSAGKAALRRRVLAARRLVADDVRATEAGLFTRHLEPLVSCHTTVCAYVPVGGEPGSIDMLMALRRCAARVLLPVARVAADKVPLPLLWGSTAPASWCGAGGDYWSRPNRGFRNRL
;
A
#
# COMPACT_ATOMS: atom_id res chain seq x y z
N MET A 1 15.30 15.22 23.30
CA MET A 1 16.32 14.32 22.69
C MET A 1 15.81 13.85 21.33
N GLY A 2 16.39 14.33 20.23
CA GLY A 2 15.98 13.94 18.88
C GLY A 2 16.38 12.50 18.55
N VAL A 3 15.52 11.77 17.84
CA VAL A 3 15.80 10.38 17.43
C VAL A 3 16.92 10.39 16.38
N THR A 4 18.09 9.87 16.74
CA THR A 4 19.24 9.72 15.84
C THR A 4 18.97 8.66 14.76
N SER A 5 19.72 8.69 13.66
CA SER A 5 19.61 7.66 12.60
C SER A 5 19.80 6.25 13.16
N ALA A 6 20.77 6.07 14.08
CA ALA A 6 21.00 4.83 14.80
C ALA A 6 19.79 4.42 15.66
N GLY A 7 19.16 5.37 16.36
CA GLY A 7 17.93 5.14 17.13
C GLY A 7 16.75 4.70 16.24
N LYS A 8 16.53 5.37 15.10
CA LYS A 8 15.49 4.97 14.13
C LYS A 8 15.75 3.57 13.56
N ALA A 9 17.01 3.23 13.29
CA ALA A 9 17.39 1.92 12.78
C ALA A 9 17.12 0.81 13.81
N ALA A 10 17.48 1.02 15.08
CA ALA A 10 17.20 0.07 16.15
C ALA A 10 15.70 -0.14 16.35
N LEU A 11 14.91 0.94 16.36
CA LEU A 11 13.45 0.86 16.45
C LEU A 11 12.85 0.10 15.26
N ARG A 12 13.27 0.42 14.03
CA ARG A 12 12.80 -0.27 12.82
C ARG A 12 13.04 -1.78 12.90
N ARG A 13 14.23 -2.20 13.34
CA ARG A 13 14.54 -3.63 13.51
C ARG A 13 13.58 -4.30 14.50
N ARG A 14 13.31 -3.66 15.64
CA ARG A 14 12.37 -4.18 16.66
C ARG A 14 10.96 -4.33 16.11
N VAL A 15 10.43 -3.30 15.44
CA VAL A 15 9.09 -3.34 14.85
C VAL A 15 8.97 -4.43 13.78
N LEU A 16 9.97 -4.55 12.89
CA LEU A 16 9.97 -5.58 11.86
C LEU A 16 10.10 -6.99 12.44
N ALA A 17 10.87 -7.18 13.51
CA ALA A 17 10.96 -8.47 14.20
C ALA A 17 9.62 -8.85 14.83
N ALA A 18 8.95 -7.92 15.53
CA ALA A 18 7.64 -8.16 16.11
C ALA A 18 6.60 -8.53 15.05
N ARG A 19 6.54 -7.83 13.92
CA ARG A 19 5.60 -8.13 12.81
C ARG A 19 5.79 -9.53 12.23
N ARG A 20 7.03 -10.03 12.18
CA ARG A 20 7.33 -11.39 11.70
C ARG A 20 6.85 -12.50 12.65
N LEU A 21 6.64 -12.18 13.93
CA LEU A 21 6.16 -13.13 14.93
C LEU A 21 4.63 -13.21 14.98
N VAL A 22 3.91 -12.30 14.31
CA VAL A 22 2.46 -12.35 14.20
C VAL A 22 2.08 -13.49 13.26
N ALA A 23 1.20 -14.39 13.71
CA ALA A 23 0.68 -15.49 12.91
C ALA A 23 -0.19 -15.00 11.75
N ASP A 24 -0.26 -15.78 10.66
CA ASP A 24 -0.93 -15.35 9.43
C ASP A 24 -2.44 -15.16 9.58
N ASP A 25 -3.09 -15.97 10.40
CA ASP A 25 -4.52 -15.88 10.73
C ASP A 25 -4.85 -14.61 11.54
N VAL A 26 -4.00 -14.29 12.52
CA VAL A 26 -4.10 -13.04 13.29
C VAL A 26 -3.92 -11.84 12.35
N ARG A 27 -2.90 -11.88 11.48
CA ARG A 27 -2.63 -10.83 10.50
C ARG A 27 -3.80 -10.62 9.55
N ALA A 28 -4.41 -11.71 9.06
CA ALA A 28 -5.58 -11.65 8.18
C ALA A 28 -6.80 -11.05 8.90
N THR A 29 -7.02 -11.43 10.15
CA THR A 29 -8.09 -10.88 11.00
C THR A 29 -7.90 -9.38 11.22
N GLU A 30 -6.69 -8.97 11.61
CA GLU A 30 -6.33 -7.55 11.78
C GLU A 30 -6.47 -6.75 10.48
N ALA A 31 -6.08 -7.30 9.33
CA ALA A 31 -6.25 -6.66 8.02
C ALA A 31 -7.74 -6.45 7.66
N GLY A 32 -8.59 -7.41 8.00
CA GLY A 32 -10.04 -7.28 7.86
C GLY A 32 -10.62 -6.19 8.75
N LEU A 33 -10.23 -6.15 10.03
CA LEU A 33 -10.63 -5.09 10.97
C LEU A 33 -10.14 -3.72 10.51
N PHE A 34 -8.90 -3.63 10.05
CA PHE A 34 -8.32 -2.39 9.52
C PHE A 34 -9.13 -1.85 8.34
N THR A 35 -9.52 -2.72 7.40
CA THR A 35 -10.38 -2.34 6.27
C THR A 35 -11.73 -1.81 6.73
N ARG A 36 -12.40 -2.51 7.66
CA ARG A 36 -13.70 -2.09 8.21
C ARG A 36 -13.63 -0.73 8.91
N HIS A 37 -12.53 -0.44 9.58
CA HIS A 37 -12.33 0.86 10.23
C HIS A 37 -12.05 2.00 9.24
N LEU A 38 -11.55 1.71 8.04
CA LEU A 38 -11.27 2.72 7.01
C LEU A 38 -12.51 3.12 6.22
N GLU A 39 -13.42 2.19 5.94
CA GLU A 39 -14.64 2.44 5.16
C GLU A 39 -15.46 3.67 5.62
N PRO A 40 -15.76 3.87 6.92
CA PRO A 40 -16.55 5.02 7.37
C PRO A 40 -15.80 6.37 7.29
N LEU A 41 -14.48 6.37 7.05
CA LEU A 41 -13.67 7.59 6.98
C LEU A 41 -13.62 8.17 5.55
N VAL A 42 -14.16 7.47 4.57
CA VAL A 42 -13.98 7.77 3.14
C VAL A 42 -15.35 7.93 2.48
N SER A 43 -15.45 8.95 1.63
CA SER A 43 -16.66 9.25 0.86
C SER A 43 -16.34 9.41 -0.62
N CYS A 44 -17.38 9.44 -1.45
CA CYS A 44 -17.27 9.66 -2.90
C CYS A 44 -16.76 11.06 -3.28
N HIS A 45 -16.47 11.93 -2.30
CA HIS A 45 -15.84 13.23 -2.47
C HIS A 45 -14.37 13.26 -2.01
N THR A 46 -13.87 12.17 -1.42
CA THR A 46 -12.54 12.10 -0.81
C THR A 46 -11.50 11.58 -1.81
N THR A 47 -10.34 12.22 -1.88
CA THR A 47 -9.13 11.64 -2.49
C THR A 47 -8.28 11.00 -1.40
N VAL A 48 -7.95 9.72 -1.56
CA VAL A 48 -7.16 8.95 -0.59
C VAL A 48 -5.80 8.61 -1.18
N CYS A 49 -4.73 9.04 -0.51
CA CYS A 49 -3.39 8.55 -0.75
C CYS A 49 -3.19 7.26 0.07
N ALA A 50 -3.12 6.12 -0.60
CA ALA A 50 -2.96 4.81 0.03
C ALA A 50 -1.60 4.20 -0.33
N TYR A 51 -1.26 3.07 0.27
CA TYR A 51 -0.10 2.26 -0.09
C TYR A 51 -0.54 0.85 -0.45
N VAL A 52 0.32 0.09 -1.14
CA VAL A 52 0.13 -1.35 -1.37
C VAL A 52 0.84 -2.08 -0.23
N PRO A 53 0.10 -2.76 0.68
CA PRO A 53 0.74 -3.48 1.79
C PRO A 53 1.68 -4.56 1.27
N VAL A 54 2.90 -4.61 1.82
CA VAL A 54 3.89 -5.67 1.50
C VAL A 54 4.36 -6.40 2.75
N GLY A 55 4.48 -7.72 2.67
CA GLY A 55 4.95 -8.56 3.79
C GLY A 55 4.06 -8.42 5.02
N GLY A 56 4.66 -8.14 6.18
CA GLY A 56 3.95 -7.99 7.46
C GLY A 56 3.41 -6.58 7.73
N GLU A 57 3.17 -5.79 6.70
CA GLU A 57 2.52 -4.48 6.84
C GLU A 57 1.02 -4.61 7.14
N PRO A 58 0.41 -3.61 7.82
CA PRO A 58 -1.02 -3.63 8.08
C PRO A 58 -1.86 -3.57 6.79
N GLY A 59 -3.02 -4.23 6.84
CA GLY A 59 -3.98 -4.23 5.73
C GLY A 59 -3.70 -5.28 4.66
N SER A 60 -4.62 -5.36 3.71
CA SER A 60 -4.54 -6.28 2.57
C SER A 60 -4.90 -5.53 1.28
N ILE A 61 -4.84 -6.23 0.15
CA ILE A 61 -5.35 -5.70 -1.12
C ILE A 61 -6.85 -5.39 -1.05
N ASP A 62 -7.61 -6.11 -0.21
CA ASP A 62 -9.05 -5.86 -0.04
C ASP A 62 -9.35 -4.46 0.47
N MET A 63 -8.45 -3.91 1.29
CA MET A 63 -8.50 -2.51 1.71
C MET A 63 -8.48 -1.56 0.51
N LEU A 64 -7.56 -1.77 -0.44
CA LEU A 64 -7.48 -0.94 -1.65
C LEU A 64 -8.73 -1.08 -2.52
N MET A 65 -9.29 -2.29 -2.58
CA MET A 65 -10.55 -2.52 -3.29
C MET A 65 -11.72 -1.80 -2.60
N ALA A 66 -11.78 -1.79 -1.26
CA ALA A 66 -12.78 -1.04 -0.50
C ALA A 66 -12.64 0.46 -0.72
N LEU A 67 -11.43 1.01 -0.57
CA LEU A 67 -11.16 2.43 -0.82
C LEU A 67 -11.53 2.84 -2.25
N ARG A 68 -11.31 1.98 -3.25
CA ARG A 68 -11.64 2.27 -4.64
C ARG A 68 -13.13 2.22 -4.95
N ARG A 69 -13.93 1.53 -4.13
CA ARG A 69 -15.41 1.56 -4.23
C ARG A 69 -15.99 2.82 -3.58
N CYS A 70 -15.37 3.32 -2.51
CA CYS A 70 -15.96 4.38 -1.69
C CYS A 70 -15.38 5.78 -1.99
N ALA A 71 -14.10 5.88 -2.39
CA ALA A 71 -13.43 7.17 -2.61
C ALA A 71 -13.71 7.75 -4.00
N ALA A 72 -13.65 9.08 -4.13
CA ALA A 72 -13.60 9.76 -5.43
C ALA A 72 -12.37 9.32 -6.25
N ARG A 73 -11.24 9.16 -5.55
CA ARG A 73 -9.94 8.84 -6.15
C ARG A 73 -9.03 8.16 -5.14
N VAL A 74 -8.35 7.10 -5.57
CA VAL A 74 -7.26 6.48 -4.80
C VAL A 74 -5.94 6.67 -5.55
N LEU A 75 -4.97 7.27 -4.87
CA LEU A 75 -3.60 7.49 -5.34
C LEU A 75 -2.65 6.51 -4.65
N LEU A 76 -1.75 5.91 -5.43
CA LEU A 76 -0.73 4.98 -4.93
C LEU A 76 0.68 5.52 -5.18
N PRO A 77 1.62 5.28 -4.26
CA PRO A 77 2.99 5.75 -4.35
C PRO A 77 3.72 5.07 -5.51
N VAL A 78 4.40 5.88 -6.32
CA VAL A 78 5.34 5.43 -7.34
C VAL A 78 6.74 5.79 -6.87
N ALA A 79 7.35 4.88 -6.13
CA ALA A 79 8.74 4.99 -5.71
C ALA A 79 9.66 4.79 -6.92
N ARG A 80 10.60 5.72 -7.11
CA ARG A 80 11.55 5.70 -8.22
C ARG A 80 12.95 5.94 -7.69
N VAL A 81 13.91 5.39 -8.40
CA VAL A 81 15.34 5.61 -8.17
C VAL A 81 15.97 6.00 -9.49
N ALA A 82 16.97 6.88 -9.44
CA ALA A 82 17.81 7.17 -10.59
C ALA A 82 18.72 5.96 -10.92
N ALA A 83 19.43 6.01 -12.05
CA ALA A 83 20.28 4.92 -12.50
C ALA A 83 21.38 4.54 -11.48
N ASP A 84 21.83 5.52 -10.70
CA ASP A 84 22.79 5.40 -9.60
C ASP A 84 22.15 4.97 -8.26
N LYS A 85 20.88 4.55 -8.26
CA LYS A 85 20.08 4.17 -7.09
C LYS A 85 19.77 5.31 -6.12
N VAL A 86 20.01 6.57 -6.49
CA VAL A 86 19.58 7.70 -5.67
C VAL A 86 18.05 7.77 -5.68
N PRO A 87 17.39 7.81 -4.51
CA PRO A 87 15.94 7.98 -4.44
C PRO A 87 15.49 9.27 -5.10
N LEU A 88 14.51 9.18 -6.00
CA LEU A 88 13.87 10.33 -6.62
C LEU A 88 12.64 10.76 -5.82
N PRO A 89 12.15 12.00 -5.99
CA PRO A 89 10.90 12.44 -5.37
C PRO A 89 9.75 11.48 -5.66
N LEU A 90 8.99 11.18 -4.60
CA LEU A 90 7.85 10.28 -4.65
C LEU A 90 6.75 10.87 -5.53
N LEU A 91 6.28 10.08 -6.50
CA LEU A 91 5.11 10.43 -7.29
C LEU A 91 3.89 9.66 -6.81
N TRP A 92 2.72 10.13 -7.23
CA TRP A 92 1.42 9.54 -6.92
C TRP A 92 0.69 9.22 -8.21
N GLY A 93 0.44 7.93 -8.45
CA GLY A 93 -0.32 7.45 -9.58
C GLY A 93 -1.79 7.26 -9.21
N SER A 94 -2.72 7.67 -10.07
CA SER A 94 -4.13 7.37 -9.88
C SER A 94 -4.43 5.92 -10.27
N THR A 95 -5.23 5.24 -9.45
CA THR A 95 -5.78 3.94 -9.81
C THR A 95 -6.96 4.16 -10.76
N ALA A 96 -6.70 4.33 -12.05
CA ALA A 96 -7.78 4.34 -13.04
C ALA A 96 -8.64 3.07 -12.89
N PRO A 97 -9.96 3.11 -13.09
CA PRO A 97 -10.74 1.89 -13.25
C PRO A 97 -10.07 1.09 -14.37
N ALA A 98 -9.60 -0.11 -14.05
CA ALA A 98 -9.26 -1.05 -15.12
C ALA A 98 -10.60 -1.29 -15.81
N SER A 99 -10.72 -0.98 -17.09
CA SER A 99 -11.73 -1.62 -17.92
C SER A 99 -11.39 -3.11 -17.88
N TRP A 100 -11.99 -3.82 -16.94
CA TRP A 100 -11.89 -5.27 -16.83
C TRP A 100 -12.65 -5.87 -18.01
N CYS A 101 -12.03 -5.95 -19.18
CA CYS A 101 -12.44 -6.90 -20.19
C CYS A 101 -11.77 -8.23 -19.83
N GLY A 102 -12.61 -9.22 -19.50
CA GLY A 102 -12.20 -10.53 -19.03
C GLY A 102 -11.16 -11.18 -19.93
N ALA A 103 -10.01 -11.49 -19.34
CA ALA A 103 -9.19 -12.64 -19.70
C ALA A 103 -8.47 -13.05 -18.42
N GLY A 104 -8.71 -14.27 -17.95
CA GLY A 104 -8.00 -14.84 -16.81
C GLY A 104 -6.50 -14.71 -17.00
N GLY A 105 -5.82 -14.10 -16.04
CA GLY A 105 -4.39 -13.87 -16.11
C GLY A 105 -3.92 -12.94 -15.01
N ASP A 106 -3.70 -13.49 -13.82
CA ASP A 106 -2.46 -13.46 -13.02
C ASP A 106 -1.63 -12.17 -12.98
N TYR A 107 -2.24 -11.01 -13.21
CA TYR A 107 -1.52 -9.74 -13.39
C TYR A 107 -0.80 -9.28 -12.10
N TRP A 108 -1.27 -9.75 -10.95
CA TRP A 108 -0.78 -9.36 -9.62
C TRP A 108 0.14 -10.38 -8.96
N SER A 109 0.34 -11.56 -9.57
CA SER A 109 1.25 -12.60 -9.05
C SER A 109 2.71 -12.37 -9.42
N ARG A 110 3.05 -11.25 -10.06
CA ARG A 110 4.43 -10.91 -10.44
C ARG A 110 4.88 -9.62 -9.75
N PRO A 111 5.99 -9.64 -8.99
CA PRO A 111 6.53 -8.43 -8.44
C PRO A 111 7.02 -7.59 -9.64
N ASN A 112 6.58 -6.33 -9.72
CA ASN A 112 7.18 -5.31 -10.57
C ASN A 112 6.74 -5.22 -12.05
N ARG A 113 5.42 -5.23 -12.36
CA ARG A 113 4.92 -4.62 -13.61
C ARG A 113 3.94 -3.47 -13.38
N GLY A 114 4.53 -2.28 -13.29
CA GLY A 114 4.10 -1.06 -13.99
C GLY A 114 2.70 -0.53 -13.72
N PHE A 115 2.56 0.27 -12.66
CA PHE A 115 1.59 1.37 -12.66
C PHE A 115 1.90 2.28 -13.85
N ARG A 116 1.01 2.29 -14.86
CA ARG A 116 1.13 3.21 -15.99
C ARG A 116 0.83 4.63 -15.51
N ASN A 117 1.88 5.44 -15.38
CA ASN A 117 1.78 6.89 -15.26
C ASN A 117 1.18 7.42 -16.58
N ARG A 118 -0.06 7.91 -16.55
CA ARG A 118 -0.55 8.80 -17.60
C ARG A 118 -0.54 10.20 -17.00
N LEU A 119 0.42 11.01 -17.47
CA LEU A 119 0.43 12.46 -17.33
C LEU A 119 -0.86 13.02 -17.90
#